data_AF-E7RLN4-F1
#
_entry.id   AF-E7RLN4-F1
#
_cell.length_a   1.000
_cell.length_b   1.000
_cell.length_c   1.000
_cell.angle_alpha   90.00
_cell.angle_beta   90.00
_cell.angle_gamma   90.00
#
_symmetry.space_group_name_H-M   'P 1'
#
loop_
_entity.id
_entity.type
_entity.pdbx_description
1 polymer ?
#
loop_
_entity_poly.entity_id
_entity_poly.type
_entity_poly.pdbx_seq_one_letter_code
_entity_poly.pdbx_strand_id
1 'polypeptide(L)'
;MNNLIQRLLSMLVGIVFSISLQAQRYLGGDISLLPSYQKQGTHYLNELGKPTEALQLFKDEGWNIMRVRLFVEPQNASDEHKSEGVCQDIPYVIALSKQIKEAGFHLMLDFHYSDTWADPNKQITPKRWERLTPAQLQDSVYAYTRHALQALCNAGIEPDFIQVGNEITFGMLWPTGRVKPDSDTNWAVFSSLLNAGSRACREICPQAKLISHTEHAQSWADTKAFYDRMARFGVDYDIIGLSYYPMWHGTIPHLGTVLDSLQAAFPKPVMIVETAFYYSHDNDVWEKDANHYADLYPISAEGQRLFARELVTELNKHPNVTGLLWWFPEENGSNNSVIKSWINRGLFDNRTGKVLPAMKELEKFGTDSVCCNRHNLQMPKVQEYSAETLIIYYNDKKDKKSLLKAIRKSGAKLIYDYNIINGVAIRKPKNMTIDAAIRYYGKLKGVLQVSRDRIMQLN
;
A
#
# COMPACT_ATOMS: atom_id res chain seq x y z
N MET A 1 -21.82 56.49 -37.32
CA MET A 1 -22.25 55.54 -36.27
C MET A 1 -22.33 54.15 -36.90
N ASN A 2 -21.87 53.10 -36.23
CA ASN A 2 -21.73 51.71 -36.72
C ASN A 2 -20.44 51.40 -37.49
N ASN A 3 -19.30 51.26 -36.79
CA ASN A 3 -18.24 50.28 -37.14
C ASN A 3 -16.99 50.36 -36.25
N LEU A 4 -16.93 51.28 -35.27
CA LEU A 4 -15.81 51.34 -34.31
C LEU A 4 -16.16 50.71 -32.93
N ILE A 5 -17.42 50.73 -32.53
CA ILE A 5 -17.89 50.13 -31.26
C ILE A 5 -18.02 48.60 -31.35
N GLN A 6 -18.22 48.06 -32.56
CA GLN A 6 -18.34 46.61 -32.77
C GLN A 6 -16.99 45.87 -32.85
N ARG A 7 -15.86 46.58 -32.95
CA ARG A 7 -14.53 45.97 -32.96
C ARG A 7 -13.82 46.00 -31.60
N LEU A 8 -14.33 46.76 -30.64
CA LEU A 8 -13.83 46.79 -29.27
C LEU A 8 -14.59 45.86 -28.31
N LEU A 9 -15.71 45.27 -28.74
CA LEU A 9 -16.46 44.26 -27.97
C LEU A 9 -16.13 42.80 -28.35
N SER A 10 -15.20 42.56 -29.28
CA SER A 10 -14.78 41.21 -29.69
C SER A 10 -13.47 40.74 -29.04
N MET A 11 -12.93 41.50 -28.09
CA MET A 11 -11.66 41.20 -27.41
C MET A 11 -11.86 40.97 -25.91
N LEU A 12 -12.99 40.37 -25.52
CA LEU A 12 -13.30 40.06 -24.13
C LEU A 12 -14.07 38.74 -23.96
N VAL A 13 -13.67 37.70 -24.67
CA VAL A 13 -14.07 36.31 -24.35
C VAL A 13 -12.87 35.42 -24.66
N GLY A 14 -12.33 34.74 -23.64
CA GLY A 14 -11.35 33.67 -23.86
C GLY A 14 -10.20 33.54 -22.87
N ILE A 15 -10.24 34.13 -21.67
CA ILE A 15 -9.48 33.53 -20.57
C ILE A 15 -10.30 32.34 -20.10
N VAL A 16 -10.19 31.21 -20.82
CA VAL A 16 -10.50 29.91 -20.25
C VAL A 16 -9.46 29.73 -19.15
N PHE A 17 -9.83 30.03 -17.91
CA PHE A 17 -9.16 29.40 -16.79
C PHE A 17 -9.39 27.91 -16.99
N SER A 18 -8.38 27.23 -17.54
CA SER A 18 -8.22 25.81 -17.36
C SER A 18 -8.04 25.61 -15.86
N ILE A 19 -9.15 25.56 -15.13
CA ILE A 19 -9.18 24.93 -13.83
C ILE A 19 -8.86 23.48 -14.17
N SER A 20 -7.58 23.12 -14.10
CA SER A 20 -7.19 21.73 -13.98
C SER A 20 -7.93 21.25 -12.74
N LEU A 21 -9.08 20.58 -12.92
CA LEU A 21 -9.69 19.80 -11.85
C LEU A 21 -8.63 18.77 -11.50
N GLN A 22 -7.85 19.06 -10.46
CA GLN A 22 -6.94 18.09 -9.90
C GLN A 22 -7.81 16.95 -9.39
N ALA A 23 -7.52 15.73 -9.84
CA ALA A 23 -8.27 14.56 -9.41
C ALA A 23 -8.26 14.48 -7.88
N GLN A 24 -9.44 14.26 -7.29
CA GLN A 24 -9.59 14.07 -5.85
C GLN A 24 -8.59 13.00 -5.36
N ARG A 25 -7.76 13.34 -4.38
CA ARG A 25 -6.86 12.40 -3.69
C ARG A 25 -7.60 11.81 -2.48
N TYR A 26 -7.46 10.51 -2.31
CA TYR A 26 -8.09 9.74 -1.24
C TYR A 26 -7.03 9.29 -0.24
N LEU A 27 -7.04 9.87 0.96
CA LEU A 27 -6.11 9.52 2.03
C LEU A 27 -6.90 8.89 3.18
N GLY A 28 -6.45 7.73 3.66
CA GLY A 28 -7.18 7.01 4.67
C GLY A 28 -6.44 5.83 5.27
N GLY A 29 -7.22 4.93 5.85
CA GLY A 29 -6.71 3.64 6.28
C GLY A 29 -7.80 2.60 6.48
N ASP A 30 -7.37 1.35 6.66
CA ASP A 30 -8.23 0.23 7.02
C ASP A 30 -8.45 0.21 8.53
N ILE A 31 -9.65 0.60 8.96
CA ILE A 31 -10.00 0.75 10.38
C ILE A 31 -10.91 -0.36 10.90
N SER A 32 -10.80 -1.55 10.30
CA SER A 32 -11.80 -2.60 10.50
C SER A 32 -11.86 -3.19 11.90
N LEU A 33 -10.92 -2.85 12.79
CA LEU A 33 -10.99 -3.25 14.21
C LEU A 33 -11.37 -2.10 15.14
N LEU A 34 -11.60 -0.89 14.63
CA LEU A 34 -11.94 0.27 15.45
C LEU A 34 -13.10 0.00 16.44
N PRO A 35 -14.23 -0.65 16.05
CA PRO A 35 -15.28 -0.99 17.01
C PRO A 35 -14.82 -1.90 18.15
N SER A 36 -13.86 -2.79 17.89
CA SER A 36 -13.29 -3.66 18.92
C SER A 36 -12.42 -2.86 19.91
N TYR A 37 -11.64 -1.90 19.43
CA TYR A 37 -10.89 -0.96 20.28
C TYR A 37 -11.82 -0.05 21.09
N GLN A 38 -12.87 0.49 20.48
CA GLN A 38 -13.90 1.29 21.16
C GLN A 38 -14.58 0.48 22.27
N LYS A 39 -14.95 -0.77 22.00
CA LYS A 39 -15.59 -1.66 22.98
C LYS A 39 -14.69 -1.96 24.18
N GLN A 40 -13.37 -2.03 23.98
CA GLN A 40 -12.39 -2.19 25.06
C GLN A 40 -12.07 -0.87 25.78
N GLY A 41 -12.64 0.27 25.35
CA GLY A 41 -12.37 1.57 25.96
C GLY A 41 -10.96 2.09 25.66
N THR A 42 -10.39 1.75 24.50
CA THR A 42 -9.05 2.19 24.11
C THR A 42 -8.97 3.71 24.04
N HIS A 43 -7.96 4.27 24.70
CA HIS A 43 -7.70 5.70 24.73
C HIS A 43 -6.65 6.09 23.68
N TYR A 44 -7.05 6.96 22.75
CA TYR A 44 -6.16 7.55 21.77
C TYR A 44 -5.73 8.94 22.22
N LEU A 45 -4.44 9.27 22.04
CA LEU A 45 -3.86 10.55 22.39
C LEU A 45 -3.27 11.22 21.15
N ASN A 46 -3.50 12.51 21.00
CA ASN A 46 -2.88 13.30 19.93
C ASN A 46 -1.39 13.61 20.21
N GLU A 47 -0.75 14.36 19.32
CA GLU A 47 0.68 14.72 19.44
C GLU A 47 1.03 15.49 20.73
N LEU A 48 0.06 16.19 21.32
CA LEU A 48 0.21 16.91 22.58
C LEU A 48 -0.08 16.03 23.81
N GLY A 49 -0.39 14.75 23.62
CA GLY A 49 -0.78 13.82 24.69
C GLY A 49 -2.19 14.05 25.23
N LYS A 50 -3.05 14.79 24.50
CA LYS A 50 -4.44 15.01 24.90
C LYS A 50 -5.34 13.90 24.36
N PRO A 51 -6.33 13.42 25.15
CA PRO A 51 -7.33 12.47 24.66
C PRO A 51 -8.04 12.95 23.41
N THR A 52 -8.27 12.04 22.48
CA THR A 52 -9.01 12.24 21.23
C THR A 52 -9.71 10.96 20.81
N GLU A 53 -10.72 11.08 19.94
CA GLU A 53 -11.28 9.94 19.22
C GLU A 53 -10.46 9.67 17.96
N ALA A 54 -10.28 8.40 17.59
CA ALA A 54 -9.47 8.01 16.43
C ALA A 54 -10.00 8.60 15.12
N LEU A 55 -11.31 8.48 14.85
CA LEU A 55 -11.93 9.05 13.65
C LEU A 55 -11.81 10.57 13.58
N GLN A 56 -11.93 11.26 14.72
CA GLN A 56 -11.76 12.71 14.76
C GLN A 56 -10.31 13.07 14.45
N LEU A 57 -9.34 12.34 15.01
CA LEU A 57 -7.93 12.57 14.72
C LEU A 57 -7.61 12.36 13.23
N PHE A 58 -8.09 11.27 12.62
CA PHE A 58 -7.88 11.04 11.19
C PHE A 58 -8.47 12.18 10.34
N LYS A 59 -9.65 12.70 10.73
CA LYS A 59 -10.28 13.84 10.05
C LYS A 59 -9.46 15.12 10.19
N ASP A 60 -8.94 15.38 11.39
CA ASP A 60 -8.09 16.55 11.68
C ASP A 60 -6.77 16.49 10.90
N GLU A 61 -6.28 15.29 10.59
CA GLU A 61 -5.09 15.03 9.75
C GLU A 61 -5.44 14.94 8.24
N GLY A 62 -6.63 15.40 7.85
CA GLY A 62 -7.03 15.55 6.45
C GLY A 62 -7.40 14.25 5.72
N TRP A 63 -7.60 13.15 6.46
CA TRP A 63 -8.06 11.90 5.86
C TRP A 63 -9.52 12.03 5.42
N ASN A 64 -9.89 11.31 4.37
CA ASN A 64 -11.20 11.43 3.74
C ASN A 64 -11.81 10.10 3.28
N ILE A 65 -11.13 8.97 3.48
CA ILE A 65 -11.62 7.63 3.15
C ILE A 65 -11.28 6.65 4.27
N MET A 66 -12.15 5.66 4.50
CA MET A 66 -11.90 4.56 5.41
C MET A 66 -12.22 3.23 4.74
N ARG A 67 -11.32 2.26 4.88
CA ARG A 67 -11.49 0.89 4.38
C ARG A 67 -11.99 -0.03 5.49
N VAL A 68 -12.89 -0.93 5.14
CA VAL A 68 -13.48 -1.93 6.04
C VAL A 68 -13.52 -3.29 5.34
N ARG A 69 -12.82 -4.27 5.90
CA ARG A 69 -12.87 -5.66 5.46
C ARG A 69 -14.13 -6.38 5.93
N LEU A 70 -14.63 -7.29 5.11
CA LEU A 70 -15.82 -8.11 5.34
C LEU A 70 -15.52 -9.58 5.05
N PHE A 71 -15.68 -10.40 6.09
CA PHE A 71 -15.63 -11.86 6.00
C PHE A 71 -17.02 -12.44 5.75
N VAL A 72 -17.09 -13.68 5.25
CA VAL A 72 -18.36 -14.37 4.99
C VAL A 72 -19.00 -14.83 6.30
N GLU A 73 -18.33 -15.72 7.03
CA GLU A 73 -18.75 -16.20 8.35
C GLU A 73 -17.54 -16.27 9.30
N PRO A 74 -17.07 -15.13 9.86
CA PRO A 74 -15.86 -15.09 10.70
C PRO A 74 -15.95 -15.93 11.98
N GLN A 75 -17.15 -16.33 12.40
CA GLN A 75 -17.33 -17.31 13.47
C GLN A 75 -16.74 -18.69 13.15
N ASN A 76 -16.54 -19.02 11.87
CA ASN A 76 -15.91 -20.27 11.43
C ASN A 76 -14.37 -20.20 11.42
N ALA A 77 -13.78 -19.00 11.59
CA ALA A 77 -12.32 -18.86 11.66
C ALA A 77 -11.72 -19.61 12.87
N SER A 78 -10.44 -19.97 12.76
CA SER A 78 -9.69 -20.54 13.87
C SER A 78 -9.61 -19.56 15.05
N ASP A 79 -9.43 -20.09 16.26
CA ASP A 79 -9.26 -19.25 17.46
C ASP A 79 -8.01 -18.35 17.37
N GLU A 80 -6.99 -18.82 16.65
CA GLU A 80 -5.80 -18.03 16.31
C GLU A 80 -6.19 -16.80 15.49
N HIS A 81 -6.81 -16.98 14.31
CA HIS A 81 -7.18 -15.86 13.45
C HIS A 81 -8.24 -14.93 14.08
N LYS A 82 -9.17 -15.46 14.89
CA LYS A 82 -10.07 -14.62 15.70
C LYS A 82 -9.30 -13.74 16.66
N SER A 83 -8.25 -14.27 17.29
CA SER A 83 -7.40 -13.52 18.21
C SER A 83 -6.46 -12.51 17.53
N GLU A 84 -6.33 -12.59 16.21
CA GLU A 84 -5.65 -11.62 15.34
C GLU A 84 -6.59 -10.54 14.79
N GLY A 85 -7.90 -10.66 15.01
CA GLY A 85 -8.86 -9.63 14.60
C GLY A 85 -9.91 -10.04 13.58
N VAL A 86 -10.03 -11.33 13.25
CA VAL A 86 -11.09 -11.83 12.36
C VAL A 86 -12.43 -11.84 13.08
N CYS A 87 -13.26 -10.82 12.82
CA CYS A 87 -14.61 -10.72 13.40
C CYS A 87 -15.63 -9.94 12.54
N GLN A 88 -15.21 -9.39 11.40
CA GLN A 88 -16.02 -8.45 10.61
C GLN A 88 -17.08 -9.18 9.76
N ASP A 89 -18.22 -9.46 10.37
CA ASP A 89 -19.43 -9.90 9.68
C ASP A 89 -20.29 -8.70 9.20
N ILE A 90 -21.40 -8.97 8.52
CA ILE A 90 -22.27 -7.90 7.98
C ILE A 90 -22.78 -6.94 9.08
N PRO A 91 -23.33 -7.39 10.23
CA PRO A 91 -23.72 -6.49 11.32
C PRO A 91 -22.57 -5.63 11.84
N TYR A 92 -21.38 -6.21 12.04
CA TYR A 92 -20.19 -5.46 12.48
C TYR A 92 -19.83 -4.36 11.49
N VAL A 93 -19.79 -4.72 10.19
CA VAL A 93 -19.44 -3.80 9.12
C VAL A 93 -20.47 -2.68 8.97
N ILE A 94 -21.78 -2.97 9.11
CA ILE A 94 -22.83 -1.93 9.10
C ILE A 94 -22.62 -0.92 10.23
N ALA A 95 -22.34 -1.39 11.45
CA ALA A 95 -22.14 -0.52 12.60
C ALA A 95 -20.93 0.42 12.41
N LEU A 96 -19.80 -0.11 11.94
CA LEU A 96 -18.61 0.69 11.63
C LEU A 96 -18.84 1.64 10.45
N SER A 97 -19.45 1.15 9.38
CA SER A 97 -19.70 1.94 8.17
C SER A 97 -20.63 3.12 8.45
N LYS A 98 -21.58 2.98 9.38
CA LYS A 98 -22.42 4.09 9.83
C LYS A 98 -21.57 5.19 10.48
N GLN A 99 -20.65 4.84 11.39
CA GLN A 99 -19.75 5.81 12.01
C GLN A 99 -18.87 6.52 10.98
N ILE A 100 -18.36 5.78 9.99
CA ILE A 100 -17.55 6.32 8.88
C ILE A 100 -18.33 7.39 8.10
N LYS A 101 -19.56 7.07 7.67
CA LYS A 101 -20.39 8.00 6.89
C LYS A 101 -20.86 9.20 7.72
N GLU A 102 -21.22 8.99 8.99
CA GLU A 102 -21.61 10.07 9.91
C GLU A 102 -20.45 11.03 10.20
N ALA A 103 -19.21 10.52 10.28
CA ALA A 103 -18.02 11.34 10.40
C ALA A 103 -17.63 12.06 9.09
N GLY A 104 -18.28 11.74 7.96
CA GLY A 104 -18.10 12.40 6.67
C GLY A 104 -16.99 11.81 5.79
N PHE A 105 -16.53 10.60 6.07
CA PHE A 105 -15.56 9.90 5.24
C PHE A 105 -16.25 9.15 4.08
N HIS A 106 -15.52 8.94 2.99
CA HIS A 106 -15.84 7.93 2.00
C HIS A 106 -15.63 6.53 2.59
N LEU A 107 -16.44 5.57 2.15
CA LEU A 107 -16.37 4.17 2.57
C LEU A 107 -15.83 3.30 1.44
N MET A 108 -14.76 2.56 1.73
CA MET A 108 -14.26 1.46 0.91
C MET A 108 -14.58 0.13 1.57
N LEU A 109 -15.52 -0.63 1.00
CA LEU A 109 -15.86 -1.96 1.49
C LEU A 109 -15.01 -3.01 0.79
N ASP A 110 -14.35 -3.87 1.55
CA ASP A 110 -13.50 -4.94 1.03
C ASP A 110 -14.05 -6.32 1.31
N PHE A 111 -14.45 -7.04 0.26
CA PHE A 111 -14.88 -8.42 0.36
C PHE A 111 -13.68 -9.36 0.32
N HIS A 112 -13.40 -10.02 1.44
CA HIS A 112 -12.39 -11.07 1.49
C HIS A 112 -12.83 -12.38 0.81
N TYR A 113 -14.15 -12.62 0.69
CA TYR A 113 -14.72 -13.89 0.20
C TYR A 113 -14.15 -15.13 0.91
N SER A 114 -13.87 -15.01 2.20
CA SER A 114 -13.35 -16.06 3.06
C SER A 114 -14.00 -15.92 4.45
N ASP A 115 -14.03 -16.99 5.22
CA ASP A 115 -14.39 -16.94 6.64
C ASP A 115 -13.24 -16.37 7.50
N THR A 116 -12.08 -16.13 6.90
CA THR A 116 -10.88 -15.69 7.58
C THR A 116 -9.98 -14.89 6.65
N TRP A 117 -8.76 -14.56 7.06
CA TRP A 117 -7.78 -13.83 6.24
C TRP A 117 -7.69 -14.39 4.82
N ALA A 118 -7.68 -13.47 3.85
CA ALA A 118 -7.47 -13.74 2.44
C ALA A 118 -6.23 -12.94 2.02
N ASP A 119 -5.19 -13.63 1.58
CA ASP A 119 -3.84 -13.12 1.33
C ASP A 119 -3.18 -13.98 0.21
N PRO A 120 -2.00 -13.65 -0.35
CA PRO A 120 -1.36 -14.39 -1.44
C PRO A 120 -1.09 -15.87 -1.16
N ASN A 121 -1.08 -16.28 0.11
CA ASN A 121 -0.83 -17.66 0.52
C ASN A 121 -2.12 -18.36 0.97
N LYS A 122 -3.20 -17.61 1.23
CA LYS A 122 -4.46 -18.12 1.78
C LYS A 122 -5.64 -17.46 1.07
N GLN A 123 -6.38 -18.22 0.29
CA GLN A 123 -7.65 -17.76 -0.31
C GLN A 123 -8.74 -18.79 -0.01
N ILE A 124 -8.93 -19.10 1.27
CA ILE A 124 -9.71 -20.27 1.71
C ILE A 124 -11.19 -20.08 1.36
N THR A 125 -11.78 -21.06 0.68
CA THR A 125 -13.21 -21.07 0.41
C THR A 125 -14.00 -21.15 1.74
N PRO A 126 -14.98 -20.25 1.98
CA PRO A 126 -15.87 -20.30 3.14
C PRO A 126 -16.49 -21.68 3.37
N LYS A 127 -16.67 -22.06 4.63
CA LYS A 127 -17.15 -23.40 5.01
C LYS A 127 -18.47 -23.77 4.32
N ARG A 128 -19.38 -22.81 4.22
CA ARG A 128 -20.69 -22.96 3.56
C ARG A 128 -20.61 -23.19 2.04
N TRP A 129 -19.44 -22.98 1.42
CA TRP A 129 -19.22 -23.09 -0.03
C TRP A 129 -18.25 -24.22 -0.44
N GLU A 130 -17.62 -24.91 0.52
CA GLU A 130 -16.56 -25.93 0.26
C GLU A 130 -16.97 -27.06 -0.70
N ARG A 131 -18.26 -27.39 -0.77
CA ARG A 131 -18.78 -28.50 -1.59
C ARG A 131 -19.52 -28.05 -2.85
N LEU A 132 -19.44 -26.76 -3.18
CA LEU A 132 -20.12 -26.22 -4.35
C LEU A 132 -19.33 -26.51 -5.63
N THR A 133 -20.06 -26.77 -6.71
CA THR A 133 -19.48 -26.75 -8.06
C THR A 133 -19.05 -25.33 -8.43
N PRO A 134 -18.15 -25.13 -9.42
CA PRO A 134 -17.75 -23.79 -9.85
C PRO A 134 -18.92 -22.86 -10.19
N ALA A 135 -19.96 -23.37 -10.85
CA ALA A 135 -21.16 -22.58 -11.17
C ALA A 135 -21.96 -22.18 -9.92
N GLN A 136 -22.16 -23.11 -8.99
CA GLN A 136 -22.85 -22.80 -7.72
C GLN A 136 -22.03 -21.83 -6.84
N LEU A 137 -20.70 -21.89 -6.92
CA LEU A 137 -19.81 -20.98 -6.23
C LEU A 137 -19.93 -19.56 -6.82
N GLN A 138 -19.99 -19.44 -8.15
CA GLN A 138 -20.29 -18.17 -8.83
C GLN A 138 -21.63 -17.58 -8.38
N ASP A 139 -22.70 -18.38 -8.34
CA ASP A 139 -24.01 -17.94 -7.84
C ASP A 139 -23.93 -17.49 -6.39
N SER A 140 -23.15 -18.19 -5.57
CA SER A 140 -22.96 -17.86 -4.14
C SER A 140 -22.18 -16.55 -3.94
N VAL A 141 -21.16 -16.28 -4.76
CA VAL A 141 -20.44 -14.99 -4.74
C VAL A 141 -21.39 -13.84 -5.09
N TYR A 142 -22.17 -13.98 -6.16
CA TYR A 142 -23.17 -12.97 -6.53
C TYR A 142 -24.21 -12.76 -5.41
N ALA A 143 -24.80 -13.85 -4.90
CA ALA A 143 -25.85 -13.78 -3.89
C ALA A 143 -25.34 -13.17 -2.57
N TYR A 144 -24.13 -13.54 -2.13
CA TYR A 144 -23.53 -12.99 -0.91
C TYR A 144 -23.21 -11.51 -1.06
N THR A 145 -22.56 -11.12 -2.16
CA THR A 145 -22.22 -9.72 -2.44
C THR A 145 -23.48 -8.86 -2.48
N ARG A 146 -24.51 -9.31 -3.20
CA ARG A 146 -25.81 -8.63 -3.27
C ARG A 146 -26.47 -8.51 -1.89
N HIS A 147 -26.46 -9.58 -1.10
CA HIS A 147 -27.06 -9.59 0.24
C HIS A 147 -26.36 -8.60 1.18
N ALA A 148 -25.02 -8.62 1.23
CA ALA A 148 -24.25 -7.71 2.05
C ALA A 148 -24.48 -6.24 1.66
N LEU A 149 -24.37 -5.91 0.37
CA LEU A 149 -24.60 -4.56 -0.12
C LEU A 149 -26.03 -4.09 0.14
N GLN A 150 -27.03 -4.95 -0.09
CA GLN A 150 -28.43 -4.61 0.22
C GLN A 150 -28.63 -4.33 1.71
N ALA A 151 -27.96 -5.08 2.59
CA ALA A 151 -28.04 -4.86 4.02
C ALA A 151 -27.44 -3.50 4.43
N LEU A 152 -26.29 -3.11 3.85
CA LEU A 152 -25.74 -1.75 4.03
C LEU A 152 -26.68 -0.68 3.47
N CYS A 153 -27.16 -0.82 2.24
CA CYS A 153 -28.06 0.16 1.61
C CYS A 153 -29.37 0.33 2.39
N ASN A 154 -29.95 -0.76 2.92
CA ASN A 154 -31.15 -0.71 3.77
C ASN A 154 -30.89 0.04 5.09
N ALA A 155 -29.64 0.06 5.57
CA ALA A 155 -29.22 0.86 6.71
C ALA A 155 -28.89 2.32 6.33
N GLY A 156 -29.10 2.73 5.08
CA GLY A 156 -28.78 4.07 4.57
C GLY A 156 -27.30 4.27 4.27
N ILE A 157 -26.54 3.19 4.09
CA ILE A 157 -25.09 3.20 3.90
C ILE A 157 -24.78 2.68 2.49
N GLU A 158 -24.34 3.56 1.60
CA GLU A 158 -23.83 3.14 0.28
C GLU A 158 -22.29 3.28 0.28
N PRO A 159 -21.53 2.20 -0.01
CA PRO A 159 -20.10 2.28 -0.22
C PRO A 159 -19.75 3.15 -1.42
N ASP A 160 -18.69 3.97 -1.28
CA ASP A 160 -18.15 4.78 -2.37
C ASP A 160 -17.18 3.96 -3.25
N PHE A 161 -16.51 2.99 -2.62
CA PHE A 161 -15.58 2.06 -3.25
C PHE A 161 -15.89 0.63 -2.79
N ILE A 162 -15.74 -0.34 -3.68
CA ILE A 162 -15.91 -1.76 -3.36
C ILE A 162 -14.75 -2.54 -3.94
N GLN A 163 -14.03 -3.27 -3.08
CA GLN A 163 -12.99 -4.21 -3.48
C GLN A 163 -13.58 -5.62 -3.61
N VAL A 164 -13.46 -6.21 -4.80
CA VAL A 164 -14.01 -7.53 -5.12
C VAL A 164 -12.90 -8.58 -4.97
N GLY A 165 -12.66 -9.02 -3.74
CA GLY A 165 -11.55 -9.91 -3.39
C GLY A 165 -10.32 -9.15 -2.88
N ASN A 166 -9.65 -9.70 -1.87
CA ASN A 166 -8.43 -9.14 -1.31
C ASN A 166 -7.19 -9.90 -1.80
N GLU A 167 -6.17 -9.18 -2.30
CA GLU A 167 -4.86 -9.73 -2.69
C GLU A 167 -4.97 -10.96 -3.61
N ILE A 168 -5.65 -10.77 -4.73
CA ILE A 168 -6.14 -11.86 -5.61
C ILE A 168 -5.17 -12.22 -6.74
N THR A 169 -3.88 -11.89 -6.62
CA THR A 169 -2.85 -12.17 -7.66
C THR A 169 -2.86 -13.64 -8.10
N PHE A 170 -3.11 -14.54 -7.16
CA PHE A 170 -3.14 -15.99 -7.37
C PHE A 170 -4.57 -16.58 -7.37
N GLY A 171 -5.57 -15.72 -7.57
CA GLY A 171 -6.99 -16.07 -7.59
C GLY A 171 -7.67 -15.92 -6.23
N MET A 172 -8.92 -16.36 -6.12
CA MET A 172 -9.69 -16.38 -4.87
C MET A 172 -10.45 -17.70 -4.72
N LEU A 173 -11.00 -18.01 -3.54
CA LEU A 173 -11.84 -19.19 -3.31
C LEU A 173 -11.16 -20.50 -3.76
N TRP A 174 -9.99 -20.77 -3.19
CA TRP A 174 -9.18 -21.92 -3.54
C TRP A 174 -9.78 -23.23 -3.02
N PRO A 175 -9.57 -24.34 -3.77
CA PRO A 175 -8.78 -24.43 -5.00
C PRO A 175 -9.53 -23.96 -6.27
N THR A 176 -10.84 -23.77 -6.20
CA THR A 176 -11.72 -23.56 -7.37
C THR A 176 -11.34 -22.35 -8.21
N GLY A 177 -11.09 -21.20 -7.61
CA GLY A 177 -10.71 -19.97 -8.33
C GLY A 177 -9.21 -19.71 -8.37
N ARG A 178 -8.36 -20.70 -8.02
CA ARG A 178 -6.90 -20.52 -8.00
C ARG A 178 -6.34 -20.36 -9.42
N VAL A 179 -5.47 -19.37 -9.61
CA VAL A 179 -4.76 -19.13 -10.89
C VAL A 179 -3.27 -18.89 -10.64
N LYS A 180 -2.52 -18.75 -11.73
CA LYS A 180 -1.19 -18.16 -11.70
C LYS A 180 -1.11 -17.02 -12.72
N PRO A 181 -0.44 -15.90 -12.41
CA PRO A 181 -0.25 -14.81 -13.37
C PRO A 181 0.49 -15.22 -14.64
N ASP A 182 1.34 -16.24 -14.59
CA ASP A 182 2.13 -16.72 -15.73
C ASP A 182 1.43 -17.81 -16.57
N SER A 183 0.19 -18.19 -16.23
CA SER A 183 -0.54 -19.29 -16.88
C SER A 183 -1.98 -18.91 -17.21
N ASP A 184 -2.50 -19.41 -18.33
CA ASP A 184 -3.93 -19.25 -18.70
C ASP A 184 -4.85 -20.24 -17.98
N THR A 185 -4.29 -21.19 -17.24
CA THR A 185 -5.04 -22.21 -16.52
C THR A 185 -6.03 -21.58 -15.54
N ASN A 186 -7.29 -22.03 -15.61
CA ASN A 186 -8.38 -21.71 -14.67
C ASN A 186 -8.88 -20.25 -14.64
N TRP A 187 -8.35 -19.37 -15.49
CA TRP A 187 -8.75 -17.97 -15.55
C TRP A 187 -10.22 -17.73 -15.91
N ALA A 188 -10.83 -18.61 -16.71
CA ALA A 188 -12.26 -18.52 -17.00
C ALA A 188 -13.11 -18.68 -15.72
N VAL A 189 -12.75 -19.61 -14.84
CA VAL A 189 -13.45 -19.83 -13.56
C VAL A 189 -13.21 -18.64 -12.64
N PHE A 190 -11.95 -18.23 -12.43
CA PHE A 190 -11.63 -17.08 -11.59
C PHE A 190 -12.34 -15.79 -12.04
N SER A 191 -12.29 -15.48 -13.33
CA SER A 191 -12.95 -14.30 -13.89
C SER A 191 -14.48 -14.37 -13.76
N SER A 192 -15.08 -15.57 -13.85
CA SER A 192 -16.52 -15.74 -13.62
C SER A 192 -16.93 -15.40 -12.19
N LEU A 193 -16.09 -15.74 -11.20
CA LEU A 193 -16.33 -15.43 -9.79
C LEU A 193 -16.22 -13.91 -9.56
N LEU A 194 -15.19 -13.25 -10.11
CA LEU A 194 -15.03 -11.80 -10.02
C LEU A 194 -16.18 -11.04 -10.69
N ASN A 195 -16.61 -11.48 -11.88
CA ASN A 195 -17.73 -10.88 -12.59
C ASN A 195 -19.07 -11.09 -11.88
N ALA A 196 -19.23 -12.20 -11.16
CA ALA A 196 -20.40 -12.41 -10.31
C ALA A 196 -20.47 -11.39 -9.15
N GLY A 197 -19.35 -11.15 -8.46
CA GLY A 197 -19.25 -10.10 -7.44
C GLY A 197 -19.47 -8.71 -8.03
N SER A 198 -18.78 -8.38 -9.12
CA SER A 198 -18.86 -7.08 -9.80
C SER A 198 -20.27 -6.77 -10.29
N ARG A 199 -20.96 -7.77 -10.87
CA ARG A 199 -22.36 -7.64 -11.28
C ARG A 199 -23.28 -7.28 -10.11
N ALA A 200 -23.15 -7.96 -8.97
CA ALA A 200 -23.92 -7.62 -7.77
C ALA A 200 -23.63 -6.18 -7.30
N CYS A 201 -22.36 -5.75 -7.36
CA CYS A 201 -21.98 -4.39 -7.00
C CYS A 201 -22.64 -3.36 -7.93
N ARG A 202 -22.58 -3.57 -9.25
CA ARG A 202 -23.21 -2.65 -10.22
C ARG A 202 -24.73 -2.59 -10.09
N GLU A 203 -25.38 -3.69 -9.70
CA GLU A 203 -26.84 -3.73 -9.51
C GLU A 203 -27.30 -3.00 -8.24
N ILE A 204 -26.54 -3.08 -7.14
CA ILE A 204 -26.96 -2.54 -5.84
C ILE A 204 -26.36 -1.16 -5.54
N CYS A 205 -25.08 -0.95 -5.88
CA CYS A 205 -24.35 0.30 -5.64
C CYS A 205 -23.74 0.81 -6.97
N PRO A 206 -24.57 1.22 -7.96
CA PRO A 206 -24.11 1.55 -9.30
C PRO A 206 -23.10 2.71 -9.36
N GLN A 207 -23.06 3.57 -8.33
CA GLN A 207 -22.12 4.69 -8.25
C GLN A 207 -20.77 4.31 -7.63
N ALA A 208 -20.70 3.19 -6.92
CA ALA A 208 -19.46 2.73 -6.28
C ALA A 208 -18.39 2.39 -7.32
N LYS A 209 -17.15 2.76 -7.03
CA LYS A 209 -15.99 2.39 -7.85
C LYS A 209 -15.46 1.02 -7.45
N LEU A 210 -15.32 0.12 -8.42
CA LEU A 210 -14.83 -1.23 -8.20
C LEU A 210 -13.30 -1.28 -8.24
N ILE A 211 -12.69 -1.89 -7.22
CA ILE A 211 -11.25 -2.03 -7.07
C ILE A 211 -10.87 -3.50 -7.26
N SER A 212 -9.89 -3.75 -8.13
CA SER A 212 -9.18 -5.04 -8.22
C SER A 212 -7.87 -4.93 -7.45
N HIS A 213 -7.68 -5.75 -6.41
CA HIS A 213 -6.55 -5.64 -5.49
C HIS A 213 -5.48 -6.73 -5.67
N THR A 214 -4.22 -6.33 -5.87
CA THR A 214 -3.06 -7.22 -5.99
C THR A 214 -1.87 -6.75 -5.15
N GLU A 215 -1.11 -7.68 -4.60
CA GLU A 215 0.00 -7.49 -3.65
C GLU A 215 1.38 -7.80 -4.23
N HIS A 216 1.51 -7.64 -5.54
CA HIS A 216 2.64 -8.18 -6.30
C HIS A 216 3.44 -7.13 -7.06
N ALA A 217 3.50 -5.91 -6.52
CA ALA A 217 4.16 -4.77 -7.15
C ALA A 217 5.66 -5.00 -7.43
N GLN A 218 6.33 -5.91 -6.72
CA GLN A 218 7.72 -6.28 -6.96
C GLN A 218 7.96 -6.95 -8.33
N SER A 219 6.96 -7.60 -8.93
CA SER A 219 7.09 -8.23 -10.25
C SER A 219 6.17 -7.55 -11.25
N TRP A 220 6.75 -6.67 -12.09
CA TRP A 220 6.03 -6.05 -13.19
C TRP A 220 5.48 -7.08 -14.18
N ALA A 221 6.24 -8.15 -14.46
CA ALA A 221 5.82 -9.18 -15.41
C ALA A 221 4.51 -9.84 -14.96
N ASP A 222 4.44 -10.27 -13.71
CA ASP A 222 3.24 -10.91 -13.15
C ASP A 222 2.09 -9.92 -13.00
N THR A 223 2.37 -8.70 -12.54
CA THR A 223 1.37 -7.62 -12.43
C THR A 223 0.73 -7.34 -13.78
N LYS A 224 1.53 -7.15 -14.84
CA LYS A 224 1.02 -6.90 -16.19
C LYS A 224 0.25 -8.12 -16.71
N ALA A 225 0.78 -9.32 -16.52
CA ALA A 225 0.16 -10.55 -17.00
C ALA A 225 -1.20 -10.84 -16.32
N PHE A 226 -1.35 -10.43 -15.06
CA PHE A 226 -2.62 -10.47 -14.34
C PHE A 226 -3.65 -9.52 -14.98
N TYR A 227 -3.31 -8.24 -15.13
CA TYR A 227 -4.25 -7.24 -15.65
C TYR A 227 -4.56 -7.41 -17.15
N ASP A 228 -3.61 -7.89 -17.96
CA ASP A 228 -3.88 -8.29 -19.35
C ASP A 228 -4.95 -9.39 -19.41
N ARG A 229 -4.94 -10.35 -18.48
CA ARG A 229 -5.94 -11.41 -18.40
C ARG A 229 -7.27 -10.91 -17.87
N MET A 230 -7.28 -10.07 -16.86
CA MET A 230 -8.50 -9.39 -16.39
C MET A 230 -9.21 -8.69 -17.56
N ALA A 231 -8.46 -7.97 -18.40
CA ALA A 231 -9.00 -7.35 -19.62
C ALA A 231 -9.49 -8.40 -20.65
N ARG A 232 -8.69 -9.42 -20.95
CA ARG A 232 -9.03 -10.49 -21.91
C ARG A 232 -10.29 -11.26 -21.53
N PHE A 233 -10.49 -11.53 -20.25
CA PHE A 233 -11.67 -12.23 -19.71
C PHE A 233 -12.82 -11.30 -19.36
N GLY A 234 -12.68 -9.99 -19.64
CA GLY A 234 -13.75 -9.01 -19.46
C GLY A 234 -14.17 -8.85 -18.01
N VAL A 235 -13.21 -8.81 -17.08
CA VAL A 235 -13.50 -8.52 -15.67
C VAL A 235 -13.79 -7.03 -15.51
N ASP A 236 -14.96 -6.70 -14.95
CA ASP A 236 -15.38 -5.31 -14.70
C ASP A 236 -14.75 -4.76 -13.42
N TYR A 237 -13.95 -3.71 -13.55
CA TYR A 237 -13.40 -2.94 -12.44
C TYR A 237 -13.03 -1.53 -12.89
N ASP A 238 -12.98 -0.57 -11.98
CA ASP A 238 -12.68 0.83 -12.27
C ASP A 238 -11.23 1.20 -11.93
N ILE A 239 -10.69 0.66 -10.84
CA ILE A 239 -9.44 1.10 -10.20
C ILE A 239 -8.52 -0.10 -9.95
N ILE A 240 -7.21 0.10 -10.18
CA ILE A 240 -6.15 -0.85 -9.80
C ILE A 240 -5.76 -0.57 -8.35
N GLY A 241 -6.00 -1.53 -7.46
CA GLY A 241 -5.57 -1.49 -6.06
C GLY A 241 -4.27 -2.28 -5.87
N LEU A 242 -3.31 -1.71 -5.14
CA LEU A 242 -2.06 -2.37 -4.79
C LEU A 242 -1.82 -2.40 -3.28
N SER A 243 -1.35 -3.53 -2.76
CA SER A 243 -0.60 -3.56 -1.49
C SER A 243 0.84 -3.16 -1.74
N TYR A 244 1.39 -2.30 -0.89
CA TYR A 244 2.81 -1.97 -0.88
C TYR A 244 3.38 -1.96 0.54
N TYR A 245 4.20 -2.97 0.83
CA TYR A 245 4.96 -3.05 2.06
C TYR A 245 6.44 -3.19 1.69
N PRO A 246 7.34 -2.27 2.09
CA PRO A 246 8.73 -2.30 1.66
C PRO A 246 9.48 -3.55 2.14
N MET A 247 8.96 -4.22 3.18
CA MET A 247 9.46 -5.51 3.70
C MET A 247 9.39 -6.64 2.67
N TRP A 248 8.43 -6.59 1.73
CA TRP A 248 8.09 -7.70 0.84
C TRP A 248 8.01 -7.30 -0.64
N HIS A 249 7.63 -6.04 -0.93
CA HIS A 249 7.24 -5.61 -2.29
C HIS A 249 8.30 -4.73 -2.98
N GLY A 250 9.53 -4.71 -2.45
CA GLY A 250 10.65 -3.96 -3.02
C GLY A 250 10.70 -2.49 -2.59
N THR A 251 11.67 -1.76 -3.12
CA THR A 251 11.97 -0.38 -2.71
C THR A 251 10.99 0.64 -3.31
N ILE A 252 10.90 1.82 -2.71
CA ILE A 252 10.03 2.91 -3.20
C ILE A 252 10.39 3.33 -4.65
N PRO A 253 11.67 3.45 -5.06
CA PRO A 253 12.00 3.68 -6.47
C PRO A 253 11.52 2.58 -7.42
N HIS A 254 11.51 1.32 -6.97
CA HIS A 254 10.95 0.21 -7.76
C HIS A 254 9.44 0.34 -7.89
N LEU A 255 8.74 0.68 -6.80
CA LEU A 255 7.31 1.01 -6.85
C LEU A 255 7.04 2.13 -7.85
N GLY A 256 7.83 3.20 -7.85
CA GLY A 256 7.72 4.29 -8.83
C GLY A 256 7.78 3.80 -10.28
N THR A 257 8.72 2.90 -10.58
CA THR A 257 8.84 2.29 -11.92
C THR A 257 7.62 1.44 -12.30
N VAL A 258 7.04 0.73 -11.33
CA VAL A 258 5.83 -0.08 -11.53
C VAL A 258 4.61 0.82 -11.76
N LEU A 259 4.49 1.93 -11.04
CA LEU A 259 3.43 2.92 -11.22
C LEU A 259 3.48 3.58 -12.60
N ASP A 260 4.67 3.97 -13.07
CA ASP A 260 4.89 4.47 -14.44
C ASP A 260 4.45 3.43 -15.48
N SER A 261 4.79 2.16 -15.25
CA SER A 261 4.47 1.06 -16.15
C SER A 261 2.96 0.76 -16.18
N LEU A 262 2.29 0.79 -15.03
CA LEU A 262 0.84 0.68 -14.93
C LEU A 262 0.15 1.82 -15.67
N GLN A 263 0.59 3.07 -15.46
CA GLN A 263 0.04 4.22 -16.15
C GLN A 263 0.13 4.08 -17.69
N ALA A 264 1.26 3.57 -18.18
CA ALA A 264 1.48 3.37 -19.61
C ALA A 264 0.66 2.21 -20.21
N ALA A 265 0.46 1.13 -19.44
CA ALA A 265 -0.18 -0.09 -19.94
C ALA A 265 -1.70 -0.12 -19.74
N PHE A 266 -2.21 0.49 -18.66
CA PHE A 266 -3.61 0.41 -18.26
C PHE A 266 -4.14 1.81 -17.92
N PRO A 267 -5.11 2.35 -18.69
CA PRO A 267 -5.67 3.69 -18.46
C PRO A 267 -6.69 3.68 -17.32
N LYS A 268 -6.28 3.25 -16.12
CA LYS A 268 -7.09 3.20 -14.91
C LYS A 268 -6.37 3.93 -13.76
N PRO A 269 -7.11 4.60 -12.85
CA PRO A 269 -6.52 5.11 -11.63
C PRO A 269 -5.91 3.98 -10.79
N VAL A 270 -4.86 4.32 -10.04
CA VAL A 270 -4.19 3.40 -9.12
C VAL A 270 -4.40 3.88 -7.69
N MET A 271 -4.63 2.96 -6.75
CA MET A 271 -4.64 3.24 -5.32
C MET A 271 -3.70 2.29 -4.60
N ILE A 272 -2.90 2.81 -3.69
CA ILE A 272 -2.25 1.97 -2.67
C ILE A 272 -3.31 1.73 -1.60
N VAL A 273 -3.91 0.54 -1.58
CA VAL A 273 -5.03 0.20 -0.70
C VAL A 273 -4.58 -0.45 0.61
N GLU A 274 -3.33 -0.90 0.66
CA GLU A 274 -2.66 -1.29 1.88
C GLU A 274 -1.19 -0.87 1.87
N THR A 275 -0.73 -0.28 2.97
CA THR A 275 0.68 -0.07 3.26
C THR A 275 0.88 0.07 4.75
N ALA A 276 2.05 -0.33 5.25
CA ALA A 276 2.49 -0.02 6.60
C ALA A 276 3.99 -0.27 6.75
N PHE A 277 4.57 0.25 7.84
CA PHE A 277 5.95 -0.06 8.22
C PHE A 277 6.09 -0.16 9.73
N TYR A 278 7.04 -0.99 10.17
CA TYR A 278 7.31 -1.25 11.58
C TYR A 278 7.90 -0.01 12.27
N TYR A 279 7.33 0.37 13.40
CA TYR A 279 7.95 1.34 14.32
C TYR A 279 8.58 0.66 15.55
N SER A 280 8.31 -0.63 15.75
CA SER A 280 8.66 -1.45 16.92
C SER A 280 8.48 -2.93 16.56
N HIS A 281 9.03 -3.86 17.34
CA HIS A 281 8.67 -5.29 17.31
C HIS A 281 8.25 -5.82 18.70
N ASP A 282 8.04 -4.92 19.67
CA ASP A 282 7.64 -5.33 21.02
C ASP A 282 6.34 -6.12 20.99
N ASN A 283 6.30 -7.24 21.69
CA ASN A 283 5.12 -8.11 21.78
C ASN A 283 4.57 -8.60 20.41
N ASP A 284 5.41 -8.58 19.37
CA ASP A 284 5.10 -9.18 18.07
C ASP A 284 5.40 -10.68 18.13
N VAL A 285 4.46 -11.52 17.70
CA VAL A 285 4.62 -12.99 17.64
C VAL A 285 5.23 -13.49 16.35
N TRP A 286 5.13 -12.70 15.29
CA TRP A 286 5.66 -13.00 13.96
C TRP A 286 7.08 -12.44 13.79
N GLU A 287 7.37 -11.30 14.43
CA GLU A 287 8.70 -10.69 14.40
C GLU A 287 9.35 -10.65 15.80
N LYS A 288 10.48 -11.35 15.95
CA LYS A 288 11.16 -11.50 17.24
C LYS A 288 12.49 -10.76 17.32
N ASP A 289 13.10 -10.46 16.17
CA ASP A 289 14.32 -9.67 16.14
C ASP A 289 13.97 -8.18 16.10
N ALA A 290 14.32 -7.46 17.17
CA ALA A 290 14.09 -6.02 17.30
C ALA A 290 14.68 -5.17 16.16
N ASN A 291 15.61 -5.71 15.37
CA ASN A 291 16.26 -5.02 14.26
C ASN A 291 15.95 -5.61 12.88
N HIS A 292 15.08 -6.61 12.76
CA HIS A 292 14.70 -7.09 11.42
C HIS A 292 14.09 -5.93 10.61
N TYR A 293 14.37 -5.84 9.31
CA TYR A 293 14.00 -4.69 8.45
C TYR A 293 14.63 -3.32 8.80
N ALA A 294 15.50 -3.22 9.82
CA ALA A 294 16.17 -1.96 10.19
C ALA A 294 17.11 -1.42 9.08
N ASP A 295 17.49 -2.26 8.12
CA ASP A 295 18.25 -1.89 6.93
C ASP A 295 17.45 -1.06 5.92
N LEU A 296 16.10 -1.16 5.95
CA LEU A 296 15.20 -0.33 5.15
C LEU A 296 15.02 1.05 5.82
N TYR A 297 14.52 1.04 7.06
CA TYR A 297 14.38 2.21 7.92
C TYR A 297 14.56 1.78 9.38
N PRO A 298 15.07 2.63 10.29
CA PRO A 298 15.23 2.26 11.69
C PRO A 298 13.90 1.82 12.32
N ILE A 299 13.86 0.70 13.04
CA ILE A 299 12.65 0.22 13.74
C ILE A 299 12.35 1.15 14.92
N SER A 300 11.62 2.22 14.62
CA SER A 300 11.34 3.36 15.49
C SER A 300 10.22 4.22 14.90
N ALA A 301 9.63 5.08 15.73
CA ALA A 301 8.67 6.10 15.27
C ALA A 301 9.25 7.00 14.15
N GLU A 302 10.54 7.34 14.24
CA GLU A 302 11.21 8.16 13.23
C GLU A 302 11.42 7.40 11.91
N GLY A 303 11.77 6.11 11.96
CA GLY A 303 11.91 5.32 10.74
C GLY A 303 10.58 5.09 10.03
N GLN A 304 9.50 4.85 10.77
CA GLN A 304 8.15 4.80 10.21
C GLN A 304 7.75 6.14 9.55
N ARG A 305 8.12 7.28 10.18
CA ARG A 305 7.93 8.62 9.60
C ARG A 305 8.72 8.82 8.31
N LEU A 306 10.00 8.42 8.28
CA LEU A 306 10.85 8.51 7.09
C LEU A 306 10.27 7.70 5.92
N PHE A 307 9.81 6.48 6.20
CA PHE A 307 9.09 5.66 5.23
C PHE A 307 7.85 6.37 4.67
N ALA A 308 6.95 6.83 5.55
CA ALA A 308 5.72 7.52 5.15
C ALA A 308 6.01 8.74 4.27
N ARG A 309 6.99 9.56 4.65
CA ARG A 309 7.43 10.72 3.88
C ARG A 309 7.95 10.35 2.49
N GLU A 310 8.82 9.35 2.40
CA GLU A 310 9.37 8.91 1.12
C GLU A 310 8.30 8.30 0.21
N LEU A 311 7.36 7.54 0.78
CA LEU A 311 6.25 6.96 0.04
C LEU A 311 5.36 8.06 -0.53
N VAL A 312 4.89 9.00 0.30
CA VAL A 312 4.07 10.13 -0.16
C VAL A 312 4.79 10.96 -1.23
N THR A 313 6.09 11.22 -1.03
CA THR A 313 6.92 11.95 -2.01
C THR A 313 6.95 11.23 -3.35
N GLU A 314 7.06 9.90 -3.37
CA GLU A 314 7.03 9.12 -4.60
C GLU A 314 5.63 9.15 -5.22
N LEU A 315 4.58 8.83 -4.47
CA LEU A 315 3.20 8.75 -4.99
C LEU A 315 2.69 10.09 -5.54
N ASN A 316 3.16 11.23 -5.02
CA ASN A 316 2.83 12.55 -5.54
C ASN A 316 3.47 12.86 -6.92
N LYS A 317 4.46 12.08 -7.37
CA LYS A 317 5.00 12.19 -8.74
C LYS A 317 4.07 11.54 -9.78
N HIS A 318 3.17 10.67 -9.35
CA HIS A 318 2.29 9.86 -10.20
C HIS A 318 0.87 10.43 -10.17
N PRO A 319 0.45 11.20 -11.19
CA PRO A 319 -0.86 11.87 -11.18
C PRO A 319 -2.04 10.88 -11.21
N ASN A 320 -1.84 9.68 -11.76
CA ASN A 320 -2.83 8.60 -11.83
C ASN A 320 -2.99 7.84 -10.51
N VAL A 321 -2.10 8.03 -9.54
CA VAL A 321 -2.26 7.47 -8.19
C VAL A 321 -3.26 8.33 -7.44
N THR A 322 -4.45 7.83 -7.17
CA THR A 322 -5.54 8.61 -6.57
C THR A 322 -5.78 8.28 -5.11
N GLY A 323 -5.18 7.22 -4.57
CA GLY A 323 -5.44 6.77 -3.20
C GLY A 323 -4.21 6.23 -2.47
N LEU A 324 -4.17 6.49 -1.16
CA LEU A 324 -3.21 5.95 -0.20
C LEU A 324 -3.95 5.58 1.08
N LEU A 325 -3.98 4.28 1.40
CA LEU A 325 -4.61 3.75 2.60
C LEU A 325 -3.59 3.01 3.45
N TRP A 326 -3.41 3.47 4.69
CA TRP A 326 -2.59 2.79 5.69
C TRP A 326 -3.34 1.58 6.24
N TRP A 327 -2.70 0.42 6.33
CA TRP A 327 -3.33 -0.76 6.89
C TRP A 327 -3.24 -0.73 8.42
N PHE A 328 -4.42 -0.85 9.05
CA PHE A 328 -4.57 -0.96 10.49
C PHE A 328 -3.98 0.20 11.33
N PRO A 329 -4.24 1.47 10.97
CA PRO A 329 -3.67 2.63 11.67
C PRO A 329 -4.19 2.79 13.09
N GLU A 330 -5.37 2.23 13.43
CA GLU A 330 -6.02 2.32 14.73
C GLU A 330 -5.45 1.37 15.79
N GLU A 331 -4.47 0.53 15.42
CA GLU A 331 -3.78 -0.36 16.35
C GLU A 331 -3.27 0.43 17.57
N ASN A 332 -3.73 0.06 18.76
CA ASN A 332 -3.30 0.67 20.01
C ASN A 332 -3.42 -0.33 21.17
N GLY A 333 -2.29 -0.93 21.53
CA GLY A 333 -2.15 -1.85 22.65
C GLY A 333 -2.16 -1.21 24.05
N SER A 334 -2.34 0.11 24.17
CA SER A 334 -2.19 0.78 25.46
C SER A 334 -3.35 0.39 26.38
N ASN A 335 -3.00 -0.27 27.48
CA ASN A 335 -3.91 -0.75 28.52
C ASN A 335 -4.99 -1.75 28.08
N ASN A 336 -4.98 -2.23 26.83
CA ASN A 336 -6.00 -3.11 26.26
C ASN A 336 -5.40 -4.22 25.39
N SER A 337 -6.06 -5.38 25.36
CA SER A 337 -5.72 -6.49 24.47
C SER A 337 -6.89 -6.78 23.53
N VAL A 338 -6.95 -6.03 22.43
CA VAL A 338 -7.92 -6.28 21.33
C VAL A 338 -7.44 -7.44 20.46
N ILE A 339 -6.15 -7.44 20.15
CA ILE A 339 -5.44 -8.56 19.52
C ILE A 339 -4.37 -9.07 20.50
N LYS A 340 -4.06 -10.38 20.44
CA LYS A 340 -3.13 -11.01 21.40
C LYS A 340 -1.67 -10.58 21.21
N SER A 341 -1.32 -10.16 20.01
CA SER A 341 0.03 -9.73 19.64
C SER A 341 -0.03 -8.37 18.99
N TRP A 342 0.97 -7.53 19.25
CA TRP A 342 1.11 -6.26 18.57
C TRP A 342 1.72 -6.48 17.20
N ILE A 343 1.10 -5.86 16.20
CA ILE A 343 1.59 -5.81 14.83
C ILE A 343 2.67 -4.73 14.73
N ASN A 344 2.63 -3.70 15.58
CA ASN A 344 3.60 -2.61 15.65
C ASN A 344 3.78 -1.85 14.32
N ARG A 345 2.70 -1.79 13.53
CA ARG A 345 2.67 -1.09 12.24
C ARG A 345 1.53 -0.07 12.16
N GLY A 346 0.67 0.02 13.18
CA GLY A 346 -0.29 1.10 13.30
C GLY A 346 0.34 2.49 13.45
N LEU A 347 -0.51 3.50 13.63
CA LEU A 347 -0.11 4.90 13.72
C LEU A 347 -0.29 5.47 15.13
N PHE A 348 -0.47 4.60 16.13
CA PHE A 348 -0.37 4.94 17.54
C PHE A 348 0.68 4.06 18.21
N ASP A 349 1.43 4.61 19.16
CA ASP A 349 2.35 3.82 19.95
C ASP A 349 1.56 2.91 20.89
N ASN A 350 1.64 1.60 20.67
CA ASN A 350 0.99 0.56 21.47
C ASN A 350 1.26 0.62 22.98
N ARG A 351 2.30 1.31 23.45
CA ARG A 351 2.60 1.47 24.88
C ARG A 351 1.84 2.64 25.48
N THR A 352 1.70 3.73 24.72
CA THR A 352 1.22 5.03 25.25
C THR A 352 -0.13 5.47 24.70
N GLY A 353 -0.58 4.92 23.57
CA GLY A 353 -1.76 5.36 22.83
C GLY A 353 -1.57 6.69 22.10
N LYS A 354 -0.35 7.23 22.09
CA LYS A 354 -0.01 8.49 21.41
C LYS A 354 0.19 8.28 19.92
N VAL A 355 -0.39 9.15 19.11
CA VAL A 355 -0.19 9.15 17.65
C VAL A 355 1.28 9.26 17.29
N LEU A 356 1.68 8.52 16.26
CA LEU A 356 3.04 8.47 15.73
C LEU A 356 3.23 9.54 14.63
N PRO A 357 4.45 10.09 14.47
CA PRO A 357 4.73 11.17 13.52
C PRO A 357 4.45 10.83 12.04
N ALA A 358 4.39 9.54 11.69
CA ALA A 358 4.04 9.10 10.35
C ALA A 358 2.65 9.57 9.91
N MET A 359 1.70 9.71 10.85
CA MET A 359 0.36 10.25 10.59
C MET A 359 0.42 11.60 9.86
N LYS A 360 1.27 12.51 10.35
CA LYS A 360 1.40 13.86 9.81
C LYS A 360 2.03 13.91 8.43
N GLU A 361 2.91 12.95 8.12
CA GLU A 361 3.52 12.87 6.79
C GLU A 361 2.50 12.44 5.73
N LEU A 362 1.54 11.59 6.10
CA LEU A 362 0.51 11.08 5.20
C LEU A 362 -0.43 12.19 4.68
N GLU A 363 -0.74 13.20 5.50
CA GLU A 363 -1.58 14.36 5.12
C GLU A 363 -1.13 15.03 3.82
N LYS A 364 0.19 15.01 3.54
CA LYS A 364 0.81 15.60 2.34
C LYS A 364 0.46 14.87 1.04
N PHE A 365 -0.20 13.72 1.12
CA PHE A 365 -0.81 13.08 -0.05
C PHE A 365 -2.15 13.74 -0.44
N GLY A 366 -2.90 14.22 0.57
CA GLY A 366 -4.19 14.88 0.39
C GLY A 366 -4.09 16.38 0.07
N THR A 367 -2.95 17.00 0.35
CA THR A 367 -2.70 18.43 0.20
C THR A 367 -1.49 18.66 -0.72
N ASP A 368 -1.73 19.02 -1.99
CA ASP A 368 -0.80 19.76 -2.87
C ASP A 368 -1.43 19.91 -4.26
N SER A 369 -2.24 20.95 -4.51
CA SER A 369 -1.76 22.20 -5.12
C SER A 369 -0.28 22.56 -4.82
N VAL A 370 0.52 22.69 -5.89
CA VAL A 370 1.86 23.33 -5.98
C VAL A 370 3.09 22.41 -5.84
N CYS A 371 3.52 21.84 -6.96
CA CYS A 371 4.91 22.03 -7.43
C CYS A 371 5.03 21.88 -8.97
N CYS A 372 4.26 22.69 -9.67
CA CYS A 372 4.57 23.09 -11.05
C CYS A 372 4.68 24.62 -11.09
N ASN A 373 5.71 25.16 -10.42
CA ASN A 373 6.21 26.48 -10.75
C ASN A 373 7.74 26.41 -10.74
N ARG A 374 8.32 26.46 -11.95
CA ARG A 374 9.68 27.02 -12.10
C ARG A 374 9.61 28.39 -11.45
N HIS A 375 10.36 28.64 -10.38
CA HIS A 375 11.08 29.88 -10.03
C HIS A 375 11.58 29.77 -8.57
N ASN A 376 12.91 29.74 -8.43
CA ASN A 376 13.72 29.98 -7.23
C ASN A 376 13.11 29.61 -5.87
N LEU A 377 13.08 28.31 -5.56
CA LEU A 377 13.14 27.84 -4.18
C LEU A 377 14.54 27.28 -3.94
N GLN A 378 15.20 27.85 -2.93
CA GLN A 378 16.50 27.38 -2.48
C GLN A 378 16.30 25.96 -1.94
N MET A 379 16.79 24.98 -2.70
CA MET A 379 16.62 23.56 -2.38
C MET A 379 17.20 23.25 -1.00
N PRO A 380 16.54 22.43 -0.16
CA PRO A 380 17.23 21.81 0.96
C PRO A 380 18.43 21.03 0.42
N LYS A 381 19.59 21.17 1.07
CA LYS A 381 20.84 20.54 0.62
C LYS A 381 20.63 19.05 0.39
N VAL A 382 20.87 18.62 -0.84
CA VAL A 382 20.87 17.21 -1.27
C VAL A 382 21.75 16.42 -0.30
N GLN A 383 21.25 15.28 0.16
CA GLN A 383 22.01 14.35 0.99
C GLN A 383 23.27 13.92 0.24
N GLU A 384 24.45 14.33 0.72
CA GLU A 384 25.70 14.16 -0.01
C GLU A 384 26.18 12.70 0.08
N TYR A 385 26.26 12.03 -1.08
CA TYR A 385 26.93 10.75 -1.20
C TYR A 385 28.38 10.98 -1.60
N SER A 386 29.29 10.12 -1.15
CA SER A 386 30.68 10.18 -1.60
C SER A 386 30.73 9.98 -3.11
N ALA A 387 31.34 10.91 -3.83
CA ALA A 387 31.59 10.80 -5.27
C ALA A 387 32.63 9.71 -5.59
N GLU A 388 33.33 9.20 -4.58
CA GLU A 388 34.51 8.34 -4.76
C GLU A 388 34.41 7.00 -4.01
N THR A 389 33.53 6.85 -3.02
CA THR A 389 33.47 5.66 -2.16
C THR A 389 32.20 4.85 -2.40
N LEU A 390 32.37 3.52 -2.46
CA LEU A 390 31.31 2.53 -2.61
C LEU A 390 31.38 1.53 -1.47
N ILE A 391 30.21 1.03 -1.05
CA ILE A 391 30.08 -0.16 -0.20
C ILE A 391 29.55 -1.28 -1.08
N ILE A 392 30.26 -2.42 -1.10
CA ILE A 392 29.91 -3.60 -1.88
C ILE A 392 29.61 -4.75 -0.94
N TYR A 393 28.41 -5.31 -1.03
CA TYR A 393 27.98 -6.47 -0.27
C TYR A 393 28.15 -7.75 -1.09
N TYR A 394 28.59 -8.83 -0.44
CA TYR A 394 28.85 -10.12 -1.07
C TYR A 394 28.18 -11.27 -0.32
N ASN A 395 28.00 -12.40 -1.02
CA ASN A 395 27.24 -13.55 -0.51
C ASN A 395 28.01 -14.38 0.53
N ASP A 396 29.25 -14.80 0.23
CA ASP A 396 30.03 -15.65 1.13
C ASP A 396 31.56 -15.38 1.07
N LYS A 397 32.34 -16.14 1.86
CA LYS A 397 33.81 -16.02 1.92
C LYS A 397 34.52 -16.37 0.60
N LYS A 398 33.93 -17.20 -0.27
CA LYS A 398 34.49 -17.56 -1.58
C LYS A 398 34.28 -16.41 -2.56
N ASP A 399 33.09 -15.81 -2.55
CA ASP A 399 32.74 -14.67 -3.40
C ASP A 399 33.50 -13.40 -2.97
N LYS A 400 33.77 -13.23 -1.67
CA LYS A 400 34.70 -12.22 -1.15
C LYS A 400 36.08 -12.27 -1.84
N LYS A 401 36.67 -13.47 -1.99
CA LYS A 401 37.99 -13.62 -2.61
C LYS A 401 37.97 -13.17 -4.07
N SER A 402 36.90 -13.53 -4.79
CA SER A 402 36.69 -13.11 -6.19
C SER A 402 36.51 -11.60 -6.30
N LEU A 403 35.72 -11.00 -5.40
CA LEU A 403 35.51 -9.56 -5.33
C LEU A 403 36.81 -8.80 -5.03
N LEU A 404 37.60 -9.23 -4.04
CA LEU A 404 38.89 -8.62 -3.71
C LEU A 404 39.90 -8.71 -4.87
N LYS A 405 39.85 -9.79 -5.66
CA LYS A 405 40.66 -9.90 -6.89
C LYS A 405 40.21 -8.89 -7.95
N ALA A 406 38.91 -8.71 -8.13
CA ALA A 406 38.36 -7.72 -9.07
C ALA A 406 38.67 -6.28 -8.65
N ILE A 407 38.59 -5.97 -7.35
CA ILE A 407 38.97 -4.66 -6.77
C ILE A 407 40.43 -4.35 -7.11
N ARG A 408 41.36 -5.29 -6.82
CA ARG A 408 42.79 -5.13 -7.16
C ARG A 408 43.01 -4.93 -8.66
N LYS A 409 42.38 -5.75 -9.50
CA LYS A 409 42.54 -5.68 -10.97
C LYS A 409 42.04 -4.37 -11.55
N SER A 410 40.95 -3.83 -11.01
CA SER A 410 40.34 -2.58 -11.46
C SER A 410 41.12 -1.33 -11.04
N GLY A 411 42.07 -1.45 -10.10
CA GLY A 411 42.80 -0.29 -9.55
C GLY A 411 42.02 0.48 -8.47
N ALA A 412 40.91 -0.07 -7.96
CA ALA A 412 40.21 0.47 -6.80
C ALA A 412 40.99 0.23 -5.50
N LYS A 413 40.85 1.13 -4.54
CA LYS A 413 41.49 1.01 -3.22
C LYS A 413 40.49 0.45 -2.22
N LEU A 414 40.80 -0.69 -1.60
CA LEU A 414 40.05 -1.17 -0.44
C LEU A 414 40.26 -0.21 0.73
N ILE A 415 39.16 0.33 1.27
CA ILE A 415 39.15 1.24 2.42
C ILE A 415 38.94 0.43 3.70
N TYR A 416 37.94 -0.44 3.70
CA TYR A 416 37.57 -1.23 4.88
C TYR A 416 36.94 -2.56 4.49
N ASP A 417 37.08 -3.55 5.36
CA ASP A 417 36.53 -4.90 5.18
C ASP A 417 35.62 -5.27 6.35
N TYR A 418 34.31 -5.25 6.11
CA TYR A 418 33.29 -5.55 7.10
C TYR A 418 32.96 -7.04 7.11
N ASN A 419 33.69 -7.80 7.94
CA ASN A 419 33.51 -9.25 8.05
C ASN A 419 32.12 -9.66 8.59
N ILE A 420 31.46 -8.82 9.38
CA ILE A 420 30.18 -9.14 10.05
C ILE A 420 29.01 -9.07 9.05
N ILE A 421 28.99 -8.05 8.20
CA ILE A 421 27.90 -7.78 7.25
C ILE A 421 28.23 -8.22 5.82
N ASN A 422 29.28 -9.03 5.65
CA ASN A 422 29.80 -9.44 4.35
C ASN A 422 29.93 -8.27 3.35
N GLY A 423 30.56 -7.19 3.81
CA GLY A 423 30.70 -5.94 3.03
C GLY A 423 32.14 -5.50 2.89
N VAL A 424 32.46 -4.76 1.82
CA VAL A 424 33.73 -4.03 1.69
C VAL A 424 33.47 -2.59 1.27
N ALA A 425 34.15 -1.64 1.89
CA ALA A 425 34.21 -0.27 1.41
C ALA A 425 35.41 -0.09 0.49
N ILE A 426 35.20 0.48 -0.70
CA ILE A 426 36.25 0.76 -1.67
C ILE A 426 36.19 2.22 -2.14
N ARG A 427 37.35 2.78 -2.49
CA ARG A 427 37.42 3.95 -3.34
C ARG A 427 37.47 3.50 -4.80
N LYS A 428 36.59 4.04 -5.64
CA LYS A 428 36.48 3.68 -7.05
C LYS A 428 37.81 3.89 -7.81
N PRO A 429 38.04 3.18 -8.93
CA PRO A 429 39.19 3.44 -9.78
C PRO A 429 39.20 4.87 -10.31
N LYS A 430 40.37 5.51 -10.39
CA LYS A 430 40.51 6.89 -10.88
C LYS A 430 40.01 7.08 -12.32
N ASN A 431 40.07 6.03 -13.13
CA ASN A 431 39.62 6.02 -14.53
C ASN A 431 38.14 5.64 -14.70
N MET A 432 37.38 5.48 -13.62
CA MET A 432 35.95 5.19 -13.67
C MET A 432 35.14 6.29 -12.97
N THR A 433 33.98 6.63 -13.55
CA THR A 433 32.93 7.34 -12.82
C THR A 433 32.32 6.43 -11.76
N ILE A 434 31.68 6.99 -10.74
CA ILE A 434 31.08 6.20 -9.67
C ILE A 434 29.99 5.25 -10.19
N ASP A 435 29.20 5.70 -11.16
CA ASP A 435 28.16 4.86 -11.79
C ASP A 435 28.74 3.74 -12.67
N ALA A 436 29.87 4.01 -13.34
CA ALA A 436 30.58 2.98 -14.08
C ALA A 436 31.14 1.91 -13.12
N ALA A 437 31.67 2.33 -11.96
CA ALA A 437 32.14 1.42 -10.93
C ALA A 437 30.99 0.60 -10.32
N ILE A 438 29.84 1.21 -10.01
CA ILE A 438 28.63 0.52 -9.53
C ILE A 438 28.23 -0.59 -10.52
N ARG A 439 28.10 -0.25 -11.80
CA ARG A 439 27.76 -1.23 -12.85
C ARG A 439 28.81 -2.33 -13.02
N TYR A 440 30.09 -2.00 -12.86
CA TYR A 440 31.18 -2.95 -13.01
C TYR A 440 31.15 -4.00 -11.88
N TYR A 441 31.10 -3.57 -10.61
CA TYR A 441 31.10 -4.50 -9.49
C TYR A 441 29.77 -5.22 -9.31
N GLY A 442 28.63 -4.58 -9.63
CA GLY A 442 27.31 -5.20 -9.53
C GLY A 442 27.09 -6.37 -10.49
N LYS A 443 27.93 -6.53 -11.53
CA LYS A 443 27.90 -7.67 -12.45
C LYS A 443 28.76 -8.86 -11.99
N LEU A 444 29.54 -8.70 -10.91
CA LEU A 444 30.40 -9.77 -10.42
C LEU A 444 29.55 -10.84 -9.72
N LYS A 445 29.79 -12.10 -10.07
CA LYS A 445 29.12 -13.24 -9.44
C LYS A 445 29.38 -13.20 -7.92
N GLY A 446 28.30 -13.27 -7.14
CA GLY A 446 28.35 -13.25 -5.68
C GLY A 446 28.34 -11.86 -5.04
N VAL A 447 28.24 -10.78 -5.83
CA VAL A 447 27.94 -9.43 -5.33
C VAL A 447 26.43 -9.28 -5.22
N LEU A 448 25.96 -8.89 -4.04
CA LEU A 448 24.53 -8.70 -3.73
C LEU A 448 24.07 -7.28 -4.03
N GLN A 449 24.90 -6.30 -3.69
CA GLN A 449 24.57 -4.89 -3.85
C GLN A 449 25.85 -4.04 -3.93
N VAL A 450 25.78 -2.93 -4.68
CA VAL A 450 26.81 -1.90 -4.69
C VAL A 450 26.14 -0.54 -4.44
N SER A 451 26.46 0.07 -3.31
CA SER A 451 25.85 1.32 -2.84
C SER A 451 26.89 2.42 -2.75
N ARG A 452 26.47 3.67 -2.96
CA ARG A 452 27.32 4.83 -2.67
C ARG A 452 27.44 5.00 -1.16
N ASP A 453 28.65 5.25 -0.69
CA ASP A 453 28.90 5.56 0.71
C ASP A 453 28.28 6.91 1.07
N ARG A 454 27.62 6.99 2.23
CA ARG A 454 26.89 8.19 2.65
C ARG A 454 27.86 9.11 3.41
N ILE A 455 27.89 10.41 3.07
CA ILE A 455 28.63 11.39 3.86
C ILE A 455 27.73 11.79 5.04
N MET A 456 28.07 11.31 6.23
CA MET A 456 27.45 11.78 7.47
C MET A 456 28.14 13.07 7.89
N GLN A 457 27.46 14.22 7.79
CA GLN A 457 27.91 15.42 8.47
C GLN A 457 27.57 15.25 9.96
N LEU A 458 28.60 15.09 10.79
CA LEU A 458 28.43 15.13 12.23
C LEU A 458 28.21 16.60 12.60
N ASN A 459 26.99 16.94 12.99
CA ASN A 459 26.67 18.22 13.63
C ASN A 459 26.89 18.12 15.13
#